data_AF-A0A8T3ZQN5-F1
#
_entry.id   AF-A0A8T3ZQN5-F1
#
_cell.length_a   1.000
_cell.length_b   1.000
_cell.length_c   1.000
_cell.angle_alpha   90.00
_cell.angle_beta   90.00
_cell.angle_gamma   90.00
#
_symmetry.space_group_name_H-M   'P 1'
#
loop_
_entity.id
_entity.type
_entity.pdbx_description
1 polymer ?
#
loop_
_entity_poly.entity_id
_entity_poly.type
_entity_poly.pdbx_seq_one_letter_code
_entity_poly.pdbx_strand_id
1 'polypeptide(L)'
;MGILDIFRSKEQHITTNKRLHAMHGHVSEAFSSMHNQLAALQTTIAQQKEWLKFLHQNHLNLNAQHGDHKEITKAEVTKINSWVTYLHNAQQKQEKQMAALQKSIDQSTGMYEKNISQIYEEVQKVQKKAQEKPQIQVVQKEVDYEKIREEVMQHLNIDLHAMQTSVKQEVHDSLAESLAAQLQEQHETQYAALQEMVDQVKQQQEEALEVPQIQPQTQQITSPQLQQFQQPIYAQEQMHWTSQMTNPEQKLLNLLMNEADPLTYTKVSQLTGHNINTIRVNMNSLKKKGFVEESTLPSGVKLFSVTNKEKVKKMYNVSVL
;
A
#
# COMPACT_ATOMS: atom_id res chain seq x y z
N MET A 1 86.86 -11.71 76.64
CA MET A 1 85.79 -11.70 75.62
C MET A 1 85.98 -10.46 74.78
N GLY A 2 86.17 -10.61 73.47
CA GLY A 2 86.93 -9.68 72.64
C GLY A 2 86.11 -8.56 71.99
N ILE A 3 86.81 -7.45 71.70
CA ILE A 3 86.35 -6.26 70.96
C ILE A 3 85.80 -6.59 69.55
N LEU A 4 86.09 -7.80 69.03
CA LEU A 4 85.59 -8.31 67.76
C LEU A 4 84.10 -8.72 67.76
N ASP A 5 83.49 -9.01 68.92
CA ASP A 5 82.06 -9.38 68.98
C ASP A 5 81.12 -8.17 68.85
N ILE A 6 81.59 -6.97 69.18
CA ILE A 6 80.80 -5.72 69.07
C ILE A 6 80.68 -5.26 67.60
N PHE A 7 81.67 -5.55 66.76
CA PHE A 7 81.65 -5.22 65.33
C PHE A 7 80.79 -6.19 64.50
N ARG A 8 80.79 -7.49 64.83
CA ARG A 8 79.90 -8.47 64.18
C ARG A 8 78.41 -8.18 64.41
N SER A 9 78.04 -7.72 65.61
CA SER A 9 76.67 -7.33 65.95
C SER A 9 76.17 -6.14 65.12
N LYS A 10 77.00 -5.10 64.92
CA LYS A 10 76.64 -3.92 64.12
C LYS A 10 76.56 -4.21 62.61
N GLU A 11 77.45 -5.03 62.06
CA GLU A 11 77.39 -5.42 60.64
C GLU A 11 76.22 -6.37 60.33
N GLN A 12 75.88 -7.29 61.24
CA GLN A 12 74.66 -8.10 61.13
C GLN A 12 73.40 -7.23 61.20
N HIS A 13 73.38 -6.19 62.03
CA HIS A 13 72.26 -5.25 62.10
C HIS A 13 72.09 -4.42 60.81
N ILE A 14 73.17 -3.97 60.18
CA ILE A 14 73.10 -3.18 58.93
C ILE A 14 72.66 -4.06 57.75
N THR A 15 73.15 -5.30 57.66
CA THR A 15 72.77 -6.24 56.60
C THR A 15 71.33 -6.75 56.75
N THR A 16 70.87 -7.00 57.97
CA THR A 16 69.45 -7.32 58.24
C THR A 16 68.52 -6.14 57.93
N ASN A 17 68.90 -4.91 58.26
CA ASN A 17 68.09 -3.73 57.96
C ASN A 17 67.99 -3.46 56.44
N LYS A 18 69.09 -3.63 55.69
CA LYS A 18 69.07 -3.58 54.22
C LYS A 18 68.19 -4.68 53.60
N ARG A 19 68.25 -5.90 54.13
CA ARG A 19 67.39 -7.01 53.69
C ARG A 19 65.91 -6.77 54.01
N LEU A 20 65.63 -6.14 55.14
CA LEU A 20 64.27 -5.78 55.56
C LEU A 20 63.69 -4.65 54.69
N HIS A 21 64.50 -3.65 54.32
CA HIS A 21 64.12 -2.64 53.33
C HIS A 21 63.91 -3.21 51.93
N ALA A 22 64.78 -4.12 51.46
CA ALA A 22 64.58 -4.79 50.18
C ALA A 22 63.30 -5.65 50.18
N MET A 23 63.01 -6.37 51.26
CA MET A 23 61.73 -7.09 51.41
C MET A 23 60.54 -6.12 51.41
N HIS A 24 60.62 -4.99 52.12
CA HIS A 24 59.55 -4.00 52.11
C HIS A 24 59.34 -3.41 50.71
N GLY A 25 60.42 -3.16 49.95
CA GLY A 25 60.35 -2.74 48.55
C GLY A 25 59.64 -3.76 47.67
N HIS A 26 60.04 -5.03 47.72
CA HIS A 26 59.41 -6.10 46.95
C HIS A 26 57.95 -6.36 47.35
N VAL A 27 57.63 -6.26 48.63
CA VAL A 27 56.25 -6.38 49.12
C VAL A 27 55.42 -5.20 48.63
N SER A 28 55.94 -3.98 48.69
CA SER A 28 55.26 -2.79 48.15
C SER A 28 55.07 -2.86 46.64
N GLU A 29 56.06 -3.36 45.89
CA GLU A 29 55.94 -3.60 44.45
C GLU A 29 54.90 -4.67 44.12
N ALA A 30 54.86 -5.76 44.90
CA ALA A 30 53.85 -6.81 44.76
C ALA A 30 52.43 -6.29 45.05
N PHE A 31 52.26 -5.46 46.10
CA PHE A 31 50.97 -4.82 46.40
C PHE A 31 50.54 -3.83 45.31
N SER A 32 51.46 -3.01 44.80
CA SER A 32 51.18 -2.09 43.69
C SER A 32 50.82 -2.84 42.42
N SER A 33 51.53 -3.92 42.09
CA SER A 33 51.22 -4.79 40.95
C SER A 33 49.83 -5.42 41.08
N MET A 34 49.50 -5.95 42.26
CA MET A 34 48.18 -6.53 42.54
C MET A 34 47.08 -5.48 42.47
N HIS A 35 47.31 -4.26 42.97
CA HIS A 35 46.33 -3.17 42.89
C HIS A 35 46.05 -2.77 41.44
N ASN A 36 47.09 -2.68 40.61
CA ASN A 36 46.96 -2.40 39.18
C ASN A 36 46.20 -3.51 38.44
N GLN A 37 46.47 -4.78 38.77
CA GLN A 37 45.73 -5.92 38.23
C GLN A 37 44.25 -5.89 38.63
N LEU A 38 43.96 -5.50 39.88
CA LEU A 38 42.60 -5.41 40.39
C LEU A 38 41.82 -4.27 39.72
N ALA A 39 42.46 -3.12 39.47
CA ALA A 39 41.88 -2.02 38.71
C ALA A 39 41.61 -2.40 37.24
N ALA A 40 42.53 -3.13 36.59
CA ALA A 40 42.35 -3.65 35.24
C ALA A 40 41.19 -4.65 35.16
N LEU A 41 41.06 -5.53 36.16
CA LEU A 41 39.94 -6.45 36.28
C LEU A 41 38.61 -5.71 36.46
N GLN A 42 38.56 -4.69 37.32
CA GLN A 42 37.35 -3.88 37.50
C GLN A 42 36.91 -3.20 36.21
N THR A 43 37.87 -2.66 35.45
CA THR A 43 37.61 -2.06 34.13
C THR A 43 37.08 -3.08 33.14
N THR A 44 37.66 -4.29 33.11
CA THR A 44 37.21 -5.38 32.25
C THR A 44 35.79 -5.84 32.61
N ILE A 45 35.48 -5.93 33.91
CA ILE A 45 34.13 -6.27 34.40
C ILE A 45 33.12 -5.19 34.00
N ALA A 46 33.49 -3.91 34.05
CA ALA A 46 32.62 -2.82 33.61
C ALA A 46 32.30 -2.92 32.11
N GLN A 47 33.32 -3.15 31.28
CA GLN A 47 33.15 -3.35 29.83
C GLN A 47 32.29 -4.57 29.51
N GLN A 48 32.49 -5.69 30.23
CA GLN A 48 31.66 -6.89 30.07
C GLN A 48 30.19 -6.63 30.43
N LYS A 49 29.92 -5.83 31.47
CA LYS A 49 28.55 -5.44 31.84
C LYS A 49 27.89 -4.58 30.76
N GLU A 50 28.61 -3.65 30.17
CA GLU A 50 28.08 -2.84 29.05
C GLU A 50 27.81 -3.70 27.82
N TRP A 51 28.72 -4.62 27.50
CA TRP A 51 28.53 -5.53 26.38
C TRP A 51 27.32 -6.46 26.58
N LEU A 52 27.12 -6.97 27.81
CA LEU A 52 25.92 -7.75 28.15
C LEU A 52 24.62 -6.96 28.00
N LYS A 53 24.61 -5.67 28.39
CA LYS A 53 23.46 -4.79 28.17
C LYS A 53 23.17 -4.61 26.68
N PHE A 54 24.22 -4.38 25.87
CA PHE A 54 24.08 -4.26 24.43
C PHE A 54 23.50 -5.54 23.80
N LEU A 55 23.99 -6.72 24.20
CA LEU A 55 23.45 -7.99 23.72
C LEU A 55 21.98 -8.19 24.10
N HIS A 56 21.59 -7.86 25.33
CA HIS A 56 20.20 -7.95 25.77
C HIS A 56 19.29 -7.04 24.93
N GLN A 57 19.72 -5.80 24.73
CA GLN A 57 18.95 -4.86 23.91
C GLN A 57 18.83 -5.34 22.47
N ASN A 58 19.91 -5.87 21.90
CA ASN A 58 19.89 -6.40 20.54
C ASN A 58 18.98 -7.64 20.41
N HIS A 59 19.02 -8.54 21.38
CA HIS A 59 18.13 -9.71 21.44
C HIS A 59 16.65 -9.29 21.52
N LEU A 60 16.31 -8.32 22.38
CA LEU A 60 14.95 -7.78 22.48
C LEU A 60 14.49 -7.13 21.17
N ASN A 61 15.37 -6.36 20.52
CA ASN A 61 15.07 -5.74 19.23
C ASN A 61 14.86 -6.78 18.13
N LEU A 62 15.71 -7.82 18.05
CA LEU A 62 15.51 -8.91 17.10
C LEU A 62 14.20 -9.65 17.35
N ASN A 63 13.87 -9.93 18.61
CA ASN A 63 12.65 -10.64 18.97
C ASN A 63 11.38 -9.84 18.59
N ALA A 64 11.40 -8.51 18.80
CA ALA A 64 10.33 -7.62 18.34
C ALA A 64 10.19 -7.64 16.81
N GLN A 65 11.30 -7.51 16.07
CA GLN A 65 11.29 -7.57 14.60
C GLN A 65 10.78 -8.91 14.06
N HIS A 66 11.12 -10.03 14.70
CA HIS A 66 10.58 -11.34 14.34
C HIS A 66 9.08 -11.47 14.62
N GLY A 67 8.58 -10.87 15.70
CA GLY A 67 7.15 -10.76 15.99
C GLY A 67 6.41 -9.98 14.91
N ASP A 68 6.92 -8.80 14.55
CA ASP A 68 6.33 -7.95 13.51
C ASP A 68 6.32 -8.63 12.15
N HIS A 69 7.41 -9.29 11.76
CA HIS A 69 7.47 -10.03 10.50
C HIS A 69 6.44 -11.18 10.45
N LYS A 70 6.21 -11.86 11.58
CA LYS A 70 5.21 -12.94 11.66
C LYS A 70 3.79 -12.42 11.47
N GLU A 71 3.44 -11.29 12.11
CA GLU A 71 2.13 -10.67 11.96
C GLU A 71 1.93 -10.10 10.54
N ILE A 72 2.93 -9.45 9.96
CA ILE A 72 2.90 -8.98 8.57
C ILE A 72 2.69 -10.16 7.60
N THR A 73 3.45 -11.24 7.76
CA THR A 73 3.32 -12.43 6.91
C THR A 73 1.92 -13.03 7.01
N LYS A 74 1.34 -13.11 8.22
CA LYS A 74 -0.01 -13.64 8.44
C LYS A 74 -1.09 -12.74 7.81
N ALA A 75 -0.94 -11.42 7.94
CA ALA A 75 -1.85 -10.45 7.33
C ALA A 75 -1.79 -10.53 5.79
N GLU A 76 -0.59 -10.62 5.22
CA GLU A 76 -0.39 -10.79 3.78
C GLU A 76 -0.97 -12.10 3.25
N VAL A 77 -0.74 -13.23 3.93
CA VAL A 77 -1.34 -14.52 3.56
C VAL A 77 -2.86 -14.47 3.61
N THR A 78 -3.44 -13.80 4.64
CA THR A 78 -4.89 -13.62 4.75
C THR A 78 -5.43 -12.78 3.59
N LYS A 79 -4.73 -11.70 3.23
CA LYS A 79 -5.08 -10.87 2.08
C LYS A 79 -4.99 -11.66 0.78
N ILE A 80 -3.92 -12.42 0.55
CA ILE A 80 -3.79 -13.27 -0.64
C ILE A 80 -4.94 -14.28 -0.71
N ASN A 81 -5.28 -14.93 0.40
CA ASN A 81 -6.39 -15.88 0.44
C ASN A 81 -7.73 -15.22 0.10
N SER A 82 -8.00 -14.01 0.63
CA SER A 82 -9.22 -13.26 0.25
C SER A 82 -9.27 -12.94 -1.25
N TRP A 83 -8.14 -12.57 -1.84
CA TRP A 83 -8.03 -12.33 -3.28
C TRP A 83 -8.25 -13.60 -4.10
N VAL A 84 -7.68 -14.74 -3.66
CA VAL A 84 -7.91 -16.04 -4.30
C VAL A 84 -9.39 -16.41 -4.27
N THR A 85 -10.07 -16.23 -3.13
CA THR A 85 -11.50 -16.50 -3.01
C THR A 85 -12.33 -15.57 -3.90
N TYR A 86 -12.02 -14.27 -3.92
CA TYR A 86 -12.70 -13.30 -4.79
C TYR A 86 -12.56 -13.68 -6.27
N LEU A 87 -11.34 -13.99 -6.71
CA LEU A 87 -11.07 -14.39 -8.10
C LEU A 87 -11.78 -15.69 -8.47
N HIS A 88 -11.82 -16.67 -7.56
CA HIS A 88 -12.54 -17.92 -7.79
C HIS A 88 -14.06 -17.68 -7.95
N ASN A 89 -14.65 -16.85 -7.10
CA ASN A 89 -16.07 -16.50 -7.19
C ASN A 89 -16.38 -15.73 -8.48
N ALA A 90 -15.52 -14.79 -8.86
CA ALA A 90 -15.64 -14.04 -10.10
C ALA A 90 -15.57 -14.95 -11.33
N GLN A 91 -14.62 -15.89 -11.36
CA GLN A 91 -14.50 -16.90 -12.41
C GLN A 91 -15.78 -17.74 -12.49
N GLN A 92 -16.29 -18.24 -11.37
CA GLN A 92 -17.50 -19.06 -11.35
C GLN A 92 -18.73 -18.28 -11.86
N LYS A 93 -18.83 -16.98 -11.56
CA LYS A 93 -19.88 -16.11 -12.09
C LYS A 93 -19.77 -15.97 -13.61
N GLN A 94 -18.56 -15.76 -14.13
CA GLN A 94 -18.30 -15.67 -15.57
C GLN A 94 -18.63 -17.00 -16.29
N GLU A 95 -18.28 -18.14 -15.72
CA GLU A 95 -18.62 -19.45 -16.27
C GLU A 95 -20.14 -19.66 -16.37
N LYS A 96 -20.89 -19.25 -15.35
CA LYS A 96 -22.37 -19.29 -15.38
C LYS A 96 -22.96 -18.38 -16.48
N GLN A 97 -22.41 -17.18 -16.66
CA GLN A 97 -22.84 -16.25 -17.71
C GLN A 97 -22.52 -16.81 -19.11
N MET A 98 -21.34 -17.37 -19.30
CA MET A 98 -20.94 -18.06 -20.54
C MET A 98 -21.89 -19.22 -20.86
N ALA A 99 -22.24 -20.04 -19.87
CA ALA A 99 -23.19 -21.14 -20.06
C ALA A 99 -24.60 -20.65 -20.42
N ALA A 100 -25.05 -19.56 -19.82
CA ALA A 100 -26.34 -18.94 -20.15
C ALA A 100 -26.35 -18.38 -21.58
N LEU A 101 -25.28 -17.68 -21.99
CA LEU A 101 -25.12 -17.16 -23.35
C LEU A 101 -25.08 -18.30 -24.38
N GLN A 102 -24.31 -19.35 -24.11
CA GLN A 102 -24.24 -20.52 -24.99
C GLN A 102 -25.64 -21.13 -25.19
N LYS A 103 -26.39 -21.32 -24.10
CA LYS A 103 -27.75 -21.84 -24.18
C LYS A 103 -28.68 -20.93 -24.98
N SER A 104 -28.56 -19.61 -24.84
CA SER A 104 -29.34 -18.64 -25.63
C SER A 104 -28.99 -18.71 -27.12
N ILE A 105 -27.70 -18.85 -27.46
CA ILE A 105 -27.24 -19.00 -28.84
C ILE A 105 -27.80 -20.30 -29.43
N ASP A 106 -27.71 -21.42 -28.73
CA ASP A 106 -28.21 -22.72 -29.19
C ASP A 106 -29.74 -22.66 -29.43
N GLN A 107 -30.49 -22.01 -28.53
CA GLN A 107 -31.93 -21.80 -28.69
C GLN A 107 -32.27 -20.95 -29.91
N SER A 108 -31.57 -19.83 -30.10
CA SER A 108 -31.78 -18.95 -31.26
C SER A 108 -31.43 -19.67 -32.57
N THR A 109 -30.33 -20.44 -32.60
CA THR A 109 -29.89 -21.21 -33.76
C THR A 109 -30.93 -22.25 -34.13
N GLY A 110 -31.45 -23.01 -33.16
CA GLY A 110 -32.53 -23.98 -33.41
C GLY A 110 -33.83 -23.33 -33.92
N MET A 111 -34.17 -22.12 -33.47
CA MET A 111 -35.29 -21.35 -34.01
C MET A 111 -35.06 -20.94 -35.47
N TYR A 112 -33.86 -20.47 -35.81
CA TYR A 112 -33.51 -20.11 -37.18
C TYR A 112 -33.50 -21.32 -38.11
N GLU A 113 -32.93 -22.46 -37.69
CA GLU A 113 -32.95 -23.71 -38.46
C GLU A 113 -34.37 -24.19 -38.76
N LYS A 114 -35.28 -24.05 -37.78
CA LYS A 114 -36.70 -24.37 -37.95
C LYS A 114 -37.36 -23.43 -38.95
N ASN A 115 -37.13 -22.12 -38.84
CA ASN A 115 -37.69 -21.13 -39.76
C ASN A 115 -37.19 -21.34 -41.19
N ILE A 116 -35.89 -21.60 -41.37
CA ILE A 116 -35.29 -21.90 -42.68
C ILE A 116 -35.95 -23.15 -43.28
N SER A 117 -36.13 -24.20 -42.48
CA SER A 117 -36.77 -25.45 -42.93
C SER A 117 -38.23 -25.22 -43.37
N GLN A 118 -38.99 -24.39 -42.65
CA GLN A 118 -40.35 -24.00 -43.04
C GLN A 118 -40.38 -23.24 -44.37
N ILE A 119 -39.46 -22.29 -44.56
CA ILE A 119 -39.32 -21.56 -45.83
C ILE A 119 -39.03 -22.53 -46.98
N TYR A 120 -38.10 -23.48 -46.80
CA TYR A 120 -37.81 -24.50 -47.81
C TYR A 120 -39.05 -25.35 -48.15
N GLU A 121 -39.83 -25.77 -47.16
CA GLU A 121 -41.08 -26.50 -47.41
C GLU A 121 -42.11 -25.67 -48.19
N GLU A 122 -42.28 -24.39 -47.84
CA GLU A 122 -43.21 -23.50 -48.54
C GLU A 122 -42.78 -23.26 -49.99
N VAL A 123 -41.50 -23.02 -50.22
CA VAL A 123 -40.93 -22.88 -51.58
C VAL A 123 -41.17 -24.16 -52.39
N GLN A 124 -40.94 -25.34 -51.81
CA GLN A 124 -41.24 -26.61 -52.49
C GLN A 124 -42.73 -26.78 -52.80
N LYS A 125 -43.63 -26.39 -51.89
CA LYS A 125 -45.09 -26.44 -52.12
C LYS A 125 -45.50 -25.51 -53.27
N VAL A 126 -44.93 -24.30 -53.35
CA VAL A 126 -45.17 -23.35 -54.45
C VAL A 126 -44.65 -23.91 -55.77
N GLN A 127 -43.46 -24.51 -55.78
CA GLN A 127 -42.86 -25.09 -56.98
C GLN A 127 -43.69 -26.26 -57.54
N LYS A 128 -44.21 -27.14 -56.66
CA LYS A 128 -45.14 -28.23 -57.05
C LYS A 128 -46.45 -27.68 -57.64
N LYS A 129 -47.07 -26.69 -56.98
CA LYS A 129 -48.30 -26.03 -57.49
C LYS A 129 -48.10 -25.32 -58.83
N ALA A 130 -46.90 -24.81 -59.10
CA ALA A 130 -46.56 -24.20 -60.38
C ALA A 130 -46.40 -25.25 -61.50
N GLN A 131 -45.98 -26.48 -61.18
CA GLN A 131 -45.86 -27.59 -62.13
C GLN A 131 -47.19 -28.29 -62.44
N GLU A 132 -48.18 -28.23 -61.53
CA GLU A 132 -49.48 -28.90 -61.69
C GLU A 132 -50.52 -28.13 -62.53
N LYS A 133 -50.25 -26.89 -62.97
CA LYS A 133 -51.19 -26.13 -63.81
C LYS A 133 -50.95 -26.38 -65.32
N PRO A 134 -51.89 -26.97 -66.07
CA PRO A 134 -51.85 -26.99 -67.52
C PRO A 134 -52.26 -25.60 -68.06
N GLN A 135 -51.43 -25.06 -68.97
CA GLN A 135 -51.62 -23.86 -69.80
C GLN A 135 -52.82 -22.95 -69.46
N ILE A 136 -52.62 -21.98 -68.56
CA ILE A 136 -53.39 -20.73 -68.55
C ILE A 136 -52.41 -19.59 -68.23
N GLN A 137 -52.49 -18.52 -69.02
CA GLN A 137 -51.65 -17.32 -68.96
C GLN A 137 -51.26 -16.95 -67.52
N VAL A 138 -49.97 -17.12 -67.23
CA VAL A 138 -49.38 -16.77 -65.95
C VAL A 138 -49.30 -15.24 -65.90
N VAL A 139 -50.24 -14.62 -65.19
CA VAL A 139 -49.95 -13.34 -64.55
C VAL A 139 -48.77 -13.61 -63.64
N GLN A 140 -47.57 -13.23 -64.08
CA GLN A 140 -46.40 -13.11 -63.22
C GLN A 140 -46.76 -12.07 -62.15
N LYS A 141 -47.33 -12.53 -61.02
CA LYS A 141 -47.04 -11.85 -59.76
C LYS A 141 -45.57 -12.17 -59.49
N GLU A 142 -44.69 -11.31 -60.00
CA GLU A 142 -43.32 -11.23 -59.52
C GLU A 142 -43.42 -11.17 -58.00
N VAL A 143 -43.00 -12.26 -57.36
CA VAL A 143 -42.62 -12.20 -55.96
C VAL A 143 -41.42 -11.29 -55.96
N ASP A 144 -41.60 -10.07 -55.49
CA ASP A 144 -40.56 -9.05 -55.44
C ASP A 144 -39.55 -9.48 -54.36
N TYR A 145 -38.55 -10.23 -54.80
CA TYR A 145 -37.51 -10.78 -53.94
C TYR A 145 -36.73 -9.68 -53.22
N GLU A 146 -36.65 -8.46 -53.78
CA GLU A 146 -36.04 -7.34 -53.07
C GLU A 146 -36.91 -6.82 -51.94
N LYS A 147 -38.23 -6.80 -52.11
CA LYS A 147 -39.12 -6.44 -51.01
C LYS A 147 -39.04 -7.43 -49.85
N ILE A 148 -38.99 -8.73 -50.14
CA ILE A 148 -38.82 -9.77 -49.11
C ILE A 148 -37.45 -9.67 -48.44
N ARG A 149 -36.38 -9.43 -49.23
CA ARG A 149 -35.03 -9.24 -48.72
C ARG A 149 -34.94 -8.01 -47.80
N GLU A 150 -35.57 -6.90 -48.18
CA GLU A 150 -35.62 -5.69 -47.36
C GLU A 150 -36.41 -5.91 -46.06
N GLU A 151 -37.55 -6.60 -46.11
CA GLU A 151 -38.33 -6.93 -44.90
C GLU A 151 -37.54 -7.85 -43.95
N VAL A 152 -36.85 -8.86 -44.48
CA VAL A 152 -35.99 -9.77 -43.70
C VAL A 152 -34.78 -9.03 -43.11
N MET A 153 -34.12 -8.16 -43.89
CA MET A 153 -33.00 -7.36 -43.39
C MET A 153 -33.45 -6.34 -42.35
N GLN A 154 -34.63 -5.74 -42.50
CA GLN A 154 -35.19 -4.85 -41.47
C GLN A 154 -35.48 -5.60 -40.17
N HIS A 155 -36.10 -6.78 -40.23
CA HIS A 155 -36.38 -7.58 -39.03
C HIS A 155 -35.08 -8.03 -38.34
N LEU A 156 -34.09 -8.49 -39.10
CA LEU A 156 -32.77 -8.84 -38.55
C LEU A 156 -32.09 -7.64 -37.89
N ASN A 157 -32.17 -6.45 -38.49
CA ASN A 157 -31.54 -5.26 -37.90
C ASN A 157 -32.25 -4.83 -36.61
N ILE A 158 -33.58 -4.92 -36.55
CA ILE A 158 -34.38 -4.60 -35.37
C ILE A 158 -34.03 -5.57 -34.22
N ASP A 159 -33.96 -6.87 -34.51
CA ASP A 159 -33.63 -7.89 -33.51
C ASP A 159 -32.18 -7.75 -33.02
N LEU A 160 -31.25 -7.42 -33.91
CA LEU A 160 -29.84 -7.20 -33.55
C LEU A 160 -29.66 -5.95 -32.68
N HIS A 161 -30.43 -4.90 -32.95
CA HIS A 161 -30.43 -3.69 -32.14
C HIS A 161 -31.10 -3.91 -30.78
N ALA A 162 -32.18 -4.70 -30.72
CA ALA A 162 -32.83 -5.10 -29.47
C ALA A 162 -31.89 -5.95 -28.61
N MET A 163 -31.18 -6.91 -29.20
CA MET A 163 -30.14 -7.70 -28.52
C MET A 163 -29.00 -6.83 -28.00
N GLN A 164 -28.46 -5.91 -28.82
CA GLN A 164 -27.40 -5.00 -28.36
C GLN A 164 -27.86 -4.15 -27.18
N THR A 165 -29.11 -3.71 -27.19
CA THR A 165 -29.67 -2.89 -26.11
C THR A 165 -29.85 -3.73 -24.84
N SER A 166 -30.38 -4.95 -24.97
CA SER A 166 -30.54 -5.89 -23.85
C SER A 166 -29.20 -6.27 -23.21
N VAL A 167 -28.18 -6.58 -24.02
CA VAL A 167 -26.84 -6.92 -23.52
C VAL A 167 -26.19 -5.71 -22.84
N LYS A 168 -26.33 -4.51 -23.41
CA LYS A 168 -25.84 -3.29 -22.75
C LYS A 168 -26.51 -3.06 -21.40
N GLN A 169 -27.84 -3.24 -21.33
CA GLN A 169 -28.62 -3.08 -20.10
C GLN A 169 -28.17 -4.08 -19.04
N GLU A 170 -28.11 -5.39 -19.36
CA GLU A 170 -27.68 -6.42 -18.42
C GLU A 170 -26.24 -6.25 -17.92
N VAL A 171 -25.32 -5.86 -18.82
CA VAL A 171 -23.94 -5.57 -18.43
C VAL A 171 -23.91 -4.37 -17.49
N HIS A 172 -24.65 -3.31 -17.79
CA HIS A 172 -24.67 -2.10 -16.97
C HIS A 172 -25.29 -2.36 -15.60
N ASP A 173 -26.38 -3.14 -15.54
CA ASP A 173 -27.05 -3.52 -14.31
C ASP A 173 -26.16 -4.44 -13.46
N SER A 174 -25.52 -5.44 -14.08
CA SER A 174 -24.57 -6.30 -13.36
C SER A 174 -23.32 -5.55 -12.88
N LEU A 175 -22.88 -4.50 -13.59
CA LEU A 175 -21.75 -3.67 -13.14
C LEU A 175 -22.16 -2.76 -11.99
N ALA A 176 -23.36 -2.17 -12.06
CA ALA A 176 -23.91 -1.33 -11.00
C ALA A 176 -24.12 -2.13 -9.71
N GLU A 177 -24.65 -3.35 -9.81
CA GLU A 177 -24.85 -4.24 -8.66
C GLU A 177 -23.51 -4.69 -8.04
N SER A 178 -22.50 -4.99 -8.87
CA SER A 178 -21.14 -5.30 -8.40
C SER A 178 -20.48 -4.11 -7.71
N LEU A 179 -20.67 -2.90 -8.24
CA LEU A 179 -20.10 -1.68 -7.67
C LEU A 179 -20.76 -1.35 -6.32
N ALA A 180 -22.09 -1.52 -6.24
CA ALA A 180 -22.85 -1.33 -5.01
C ALA A 180 -22.42 -2.32 -3.91
N ALA A 181 -22.25 -3.60 -4.26
CA ALA A 181 -21.76 -4.62 -3.32
C ALA A 181 -20.35 -4.28 -2.80
N GLN A 182 -19.45 -3.84 -3.69
CA GLN A 182 -18.09 -3.46 -3.31
C GLN A 182 -18.04 -2.21 -2.42
N LEU A 183 -18.89 -1.23 -2.69
CA LEU A 183 -19.06 -0.05 -1.84
C LEU A 183 -19.57 -0.44 -0.44
N GLN A 184 -20.56 -1.33 -0.39
CA GLN A 184 -21.12 -1.79 0.89
C GLN A 184 -20.07 -2.55 1.73
N GLU A 185 -19.32 -3.47 1.11
CA GLU A 185 -18.23 -4.18 1.79
C GLU A 185 -17.18 -3.20 2.32
N GLN A 186 -16.82 -2.18 1.54
CA GLN A 186 -15.86 -1.17 1.97
C GLN A 186 -16.39 -0.34 3.15
N HIS A 187 -17.68 0.01 3.16
CA HIS A 187 -18.32 0.70 4.27
C HIS A 187 -18.36 -0.16 5.54
N GLU A 188 -18.71 -1.44 5.44
CA GLU A 188 -18.73 -2.37 6.57
C GLU A 188 -17.32 -2.54 7.16
N THR A 189 -16.30 -2.65 6.30
CA THR A 189 -14.90 -2.77 6.74
C THR A 189 -14.41 -1.50 7.45
N GLN A 190 -14.77 -0.32 6.93
CA GLN A 190 -14.43 0.96 7.57
C GLN A 190 -15.14 1.13 8.91
N TYR A 191 -16.41 0.72 8.99
CA TYR A 191 -17.18 0.77 10.24
C TYR A 191 -16.59 -0.16 11.30
N ALA A 192 -16.20 -1.37 10.92
CA ALA A 192 -15.53 -2.32 11.81
C ALA A 192 -14.19 -1.77 12.34
N ALA A 193 -13.38 -1.16 11.47
CA ALA A 193 -12.11 -0.54 11.88
C ALA A 193 -12.30 0.67 12.81
N LEU A 194 -13.32 1.49 12.58
CA LEU A 194 -13.70 2.60 13.47
C LEU A 194 -14.16 2.09 14.83
N GLN A 195 -14.96 1.03 14.84
CA GLN A 195 -15.43 0.41 16.08
C GLN A 195 -14.26 -0.13 16.91
N GLU A 196 -13.31 -0.82 16.28
CA GLU A 196 -12.10 -1.33 16.93
C GLU A 196 -11.25 -0.20 17.53
N MET A 197 -11.11 0.92 16.81
CA MET A 197 -10.39 2.09 17.30
C MET A 197 -11.09 2.75 18.50
N VAL A 198 -12.42 2.84 18.47
CA VAL A 198 -13.23 3.33 19.60
C VAL A 198 -13.04 2.44 20.81
N ASP A 199 -13.07 1.11 20.63
CA ASP A 199 -12.88 0.15 21.71
C ASP A 199 -11.46 0.22 22.30
N GLN A 200 -10.42 0.40 21.48
CA GLN A 200 -9.04 0.61 21.93
C GLN A 200 -8.88 1.91 22.75
N VAL A 201 -9.50 3.01 22.31
CA VAL A 201 -9.47 4.28 23.06
C VAL A 201 -10.17 4.13 24.41
N LYS A 202 -11.29 3.39 24.43
CA LYS A 202 -12.04 3.12 25.66
C LYS A 202 -11.21 2.27 26.64
N GLN A 203 -10.51 1.26 26.13
CA GLN A 203 -9.64 0.40 26.91
C GLN A 203 -8.42 1.16 27.49
N GLN A 204 -7.82 2.06 26.72
CA GLN A 204 -6.75 2.95 27.22
C GLN A 204 -7.25 3.92 28.29
N GLN A 205 -8.51 4.37 28.20
CA GLN A 205 -9.13 5.20 29.24
C GLN A 205 -9.38 4.42 30.54
N GLU A 206 -9.80 3.16 30.44
CA GLU A 206 -10.00 2.28 31.59
C GLU A 206 -8.67 1.89 32.24
N GLU A 207 -7.62 1.61 31.46
CA GLU A 207 -6.26 1.37 31.98
C GLU A 207 -5.65 2.62 32.65
N ALA A 208 -6.01 3.83 32.21
CA ALA A 208 -5.58 5.08 32.83
C ALA A 208 -6.33 5.43 34.14
N LEU A 209 -7.39 4.68 34.49
CA LEU A 209 -8.21 4.90 35.69
C LEU A 209 -7.88 3.95 36.85
N GLU A 210 -7.00 2.96 36.66
CA GLU A 210 -6.49 2.13 37.75
C GLU A 210 -5.17 2.71 38.33
N VAL A 211 -5.21 2.97 39.65
CA VAL A 211 -4.15 3.38 40.61
C VAL A 211 -3.84 4.90 40.75
N PRO A 212 -3.58 5.44 41.97
CA PRO A 212 -4.50 5.80 43.05
C PRO A 212 -4.55 7.32 43.34
N GLN A 213 -5.54 7.74 44.14
CA GLN A 213 -5.76 9.10 44.64
C GLN A 213 -4.49 9.89 45.01
N ILE A 214 -4.28 11.04 44.35
CA ILE A 214 -3.57 12.19 44.94
C ILE A 214 -4.38 13.46 44.63
N GLN A 215 -4.57 14.27 45.67
CA GLN A 215 -5.36 15.51 45.75
C GLN A 215 -4.98 16.61 44.73
N PRO A 216 -5.89 17.56 44.46
CA PRO A 216 -5.76 18.49 43.35
C PRO A 216 -4.87 19.68 43.70
N GLN A 217 -3.86 19.93 42.86
CA GLN A 217 -3.26 21.26 42.74
C GLN A 217 -3.76 21.90 41.44
N THR A 218 -4.71 22.81 41.60
CA THR A 218 -5.07 23.80 40.59
C THR A 218 -3.87 24.68 40.28
N GLN A 219 -3.22 24.44 39.14
CA GLN A 219 -2.47 25.46 38.43
C GLN A 219 -3.13 25.67 37.07
N GLN A 220 -3.69 26.87 36.90
CA GLN A 220 -4.22 27.37 35.65
C GLN A 220 -3.09 27.45 34.62
N ILE A 221 -3.16 26.60 33.60
CA ILE A 221 -2.40 26.78 32.37
C ILE A 221 -3.42 27.08 31.27
N THR A 222 -3.31 28.29 30.76
CA THR A 222 -4.10 28.88 29.68
C THR A 222 -4.04 28.04 28.40
N SER A 223 -5.19 27.53 27.97
CA SER A 223 -5.39 26.93 26.65
C SER A 223 -5.74 28.00 25.62
N PRO A 224 -5.15 27.93 24.42
CA PRO A 224 -5.86 28.31 23.21
C PRO A 224 -5.74 27.18 22.19
N GLN A 225 -6.51 26.10 22.35
CA GLN A 225 -6.72 25.11 21.28
C GLN A 225 -7.93 24.22 21.56
N LEU A 226 -9.09 24.84 21.75
CA LEU A 226 -10.39 24.18 21.69
C LEU A 226 -11.36 25.07 20.89
N GLN A 227 -10.99 25.32 19.64
CA GLN A 227 -11.90 25.80 18.60
C GLN A 227 -11.49 25.14 17.28
N GLN A 228 -11.93 23.90 17.08
CA GLN A 228 -12.13 23.37 15.71
C GLN A 228 -13.07 22.15 15.63
N PHE A 229 -13.65 21.68 16.74
CA PHE A 229 -14.79 20.76 16.69
C PHE A 229 -16.10 21.52 16.64
N GLN A 230 -16.40 22.11 15.48
CA GLN A 230 -17.76 22.40 15.02
C GLN A 230 -17.68 22.88 13.56
N GLN A 231 -17.70 21.93 12.63
CA GLN A 231 -18.19 22.17 11.26
C GLN A 231 -19.21 21.07 10.94
N PRO A 232 -20.36 21.43 10.35
CA PRO A 232 -21.49 20.52 10.17
C PRO A 232 -21.20 19.44 9.13
N ILE A 233 -21.70 18.24 9.44
CA ILE A 233 -21.70 17.03 8.64
C ILE A 233 -22.64 17.24 7.44
N TYR A 234 -22.21 17.99 6.42
CA TYR A 234 -22.75 17.92 5.05
C TYR A 234 -21.72 18.54 4.09
N ALA A 235 -20.67 17.79 3.77
CA ALA A 235 -19.85 18.04 2.59
C ALA A 235 -19.52 16.69 1.96
N GLN A 236 -19.92 16.57 0.70
CA GLN A 236 -19.77 15.39 -0.15
C GLN A 236 -18.34 14.85 -0.14
N GLU A 237 -18.26 13.51 -0.14
CA GLU A 237 -17.16 12.66 -0.62
C GLU A 237 -15.91 13.41 -1.12
N GLN A 238 -14.93 13.61 -0.25
CA GLN A 238 -13.55 13.85 -0.68
C GLN A 238 -12.68 12.68 -0.25
N MET A 239 -12.23 11.94 -1.26
CA MET A 239 -11.29 10.84 -1.13
C MET A 239 -10.05 11.23 -0.31
N HIS A 240 -9.71 10.33 0.60
CA HIS A 240 -8.71 10.33 1.66
C HIS A 240 -7.23 10.30 1.18
N TRP A 241 -6.87 11.08 0.15
CA TRP A 241 -5.49 11.11 -0.39
C TRP A 241 -4.55 12.13 0.28
N THR A 242 -5.06 13.00 1.14
CA THR A 242 -4.31 14.13 1.72
C THR A 242 -3.25 13.72 2.77
N SER A 243 -3.17 12.45 3.17
CA SER A 243 -2.30 12.01 4.28
C SER A 243 -0.97 11.35 3.87
N GLN A 244 -0.59 11.27 2.59
CA GLN A 244 0.61 10.52 2.17
C GLN A 244 1.80 11.36 1.65
N MET A 245 1.71 12.69 1.61
CA MET A 245 2.83 13.54 1.14
C MET A 245 3.48 14.30 2.28
N THR A 246 4.80 14.23 2.35
CA THR A 246 5.59 15.03 3.29
C THR A 246 5.61 16.51 2.85
N ASN A 247 5.75 17.43 3.79
CA ASN A 247 5.88 18.87 3.51
C ASN A 247 6.90 19.23 2.40
N PRO A 248 8.11 18.63 2.33
CA PRO A 248 9.04 18.90 1.23
C PRO A 248 8.56 18.36 -0.12
N GLU A 249 7.82 17.25 -0.15
CA GLU A 249 7.22 16.71 -1.38
C GLU A 249 6.10 17.61 -1.90
N GLN A 250 5.26 18.14 -1.01
CA GLN A 250 4.19 19.09 -1.38
C GLN A 250 4.76 20.36 -2.00
N LYS A 251 5.77 20.96 -1.36
CA LYS A 251 6.45 22.16 -1.90
C LYS A 251 7.06 21.91 -3.27
N LEU A 252 7.68 20.74 -3.46
CA LEU A 252 8.28 20.34 -4.74
C LEU A 252 7.23 20.14 -5.83
N LEU A 253 6.11 19.52 -5.48
CA LEU A 253 4.99 19.32 -6.42
C LEU A 253 4.34 20.65 -6.81
N ASN A 254 4.13 21.57 -5.86
CA ASN A 254 3.59 22.89 -6.12
C ASN A 254 4.48 23.69 -7.09
N LEU A 255 5.80 23.58 -6.93
CA LEU A 255 6.77 24.18 -7.84
C LEU A 255 6.61 23.65 -9.28
N LEU A 256 6.52 22.31 -9.43
CA LEU A 256 6.35 21.68 -10.73
C LEU A 256 4.98 21.96 -11.38
N MET A 257 3.96 22.25 -10.56
CA MET A 257 2.63 22.62 -11.03
C MET A 257 2.57 24.04 -11.58
N ASN A 258 3.28 24.96 -10.93
CA ASN A 258 3.31 26.38 -11.30
C ASN A 258 4.17 26.64 -12.55
N GLU A 259 5.18 25.81 -12.80
CA GLU A 259 6.03 25.94 -13.98
C GLU A 259 5.36 25.34 -15.23
N ALA A 260 5.34 26.13 -16.31
CA ALA A 260 4.80 25.71 -17.60
C ALA A 260 5.72 24.67 -18.28
N ASP A 261 7.03 24.79 -18.06
CA ASP A 261 8.05 23.98 -18.71
C ASP A 261 8.58 22.85 -17.81
N PRO A 262 8.96 21.69 -18.37
CA PRO A 262 9.63 20.64 -17.63
C PRO A 262 10.94 21.12 -17.00
N LEU A 263 11.14 20.83 -15.71
CA LEU A 263 12.30 21.33 -14.97
C LEU A 263 13.40 20.29 -14.84
N THR A 264 14.66 20.74 -14.81
CA THR A 264 15.82 19.90 -14.49
C THR A 264 16.13 19.93 -12.99
N TYR A 265 16.88 18.94 -12.50
CA TYR A 265 17.38 18.93 -11.11
C TYR A 265 18.09 20.24 -10.72
N THR A 266 18.88 20.81 -11.63
CA THR A 266 19.62 22.05 -11.40
C THR A 266 18.68 23.24 -11.21
N LYS A 267 17.66 23.37 -12.08
CA LYS A 267 16.69 24.46 -12.01
C LYS A 267 15.80 24.34 -10.76
N VAL A 268 15.41 23.12 -10.40
CA VAL A 268 14.66 22.84 -9.16
C VAL A 268 15.50 23.17 -7.91
N SER A 269 16.80 22.87 -7.93
CA SER A 269 17.72 23.19 -6.83
C SER A 269 17.89 24.69 -6.63
N GLN A 270 18.00 25.44 -7.72
CA GLN A 270 18.07 26.90 -7.68
C GLN A 270 16.78 27.52 -7.13
N LEU A 271 15.61 27.03 -7.55
CA LEU A 271 14.32 27.59 -7.13
C LEU A 271 13.94 27.22 -5.69
N THR A 272 14.32 26.02 -5.23
CA THR A 272 13.96 25.54 -3.89
C THR A 272 15.03 25.83 -2.84
N GLY A 273 16.27 26.15 -3.25
CA GLY A 273 17.42 26.29 -2.35
C GLY A 273 17.89 25.00 -1.69
N HIS A 274 17.35 23.84 -2.10
CA HIS A 274 17.72 22.54 -1.54
C HIS A 274 18.84 21.89 -2.35
N ASN A 275 19.63 21.04 -1.69
CA ASN A 275 20.67 20.25 -2.34
C ASN A 275 20.05 19.30 -3.38
N ILE A 276 20.71 19.15 -4.54
CA ILE A 276 20.34 18.24 -5.61
C ILE A 276 20.06 16.81 -5.11
N ASN A 277 20.81 16.32 -4.12
CA ASN A 277 20.59 14.98 -3.55
C ASN A 277 19.24 14.87 -2.82
N THR A 278 18.88 15.89 -2.03
CA THR A 278 17.57 15.97 -1.36
C THR A 278 16.43 16.02 -2.37
N ILE A 279 16.61 16.78 -3.45
CA ILE A 279 15.63 16.88 -4.53
C ILE A 279 15.49 15.54 -5.24
N ARG A 280 16.59 14.81 -5.47
CA ARG A 280 16.56 13.48 -6.09
C ARG A 280 15.77 12.48 -5.25
N VAL A 281 15.93 12.49 -3.93
CA VAL A 281 15.16 11.63 -3.01
C VAL A 281 13.67 11.95 -3.11
N ASN A 282 13.31 13.23 -3.00
CA ASN A 282 11.91 13.66 -3.04
C ASN A 282 11.28 13.43 -4.43
N MET A 283 12.01 13.67 -5.51
CA MET A 283 11.55 13.46 -6.89
C MET A 283 11.32 11.97 -7.18
N ASN A 284 12.19 11.09 -6.69
CA ASN A 284 12.00 9.64 -6.80
C ASN A 284 10.77 9.18 -6.02
N SER A 285 10.49 9.78 -4.87
CA SER A 285 9.27 9.51 -4.10
C SER A 285 8.02 9.95 -4.86
N LEU A 286 8.00 11.17 -5.40
CA LEU A 286 6.90 11.69 -6.21
C LEU A 286 6.65 10.85 -7.48
N LYS A 287 7.73 10.36 -8.11
CA LYS A 287 7.65 9.44 -9.25
C LYS A 287 7.03 8.09 -8.85
N LYS A 288 7.46 7.50 -7.73
CA LYS A 288 6.87 6.25 -7.20
C LYS A 288 5.38 6.40 -6.89
N LYS A 289 4.97 7.60 -6.44
CA LYS A 289 3.56 7.93 -6.17
C LYS A 289 2.75 8.28 -7.43
N GLY A 290 3.38 8.33 -8.60
CA GLY A 290 2.71 8.58 -9.88
C GLY A 290 2.34 10.04 -10.15
N PHE A 291 2.94 11.01 -9.43
CA PHE A 291 2.65 12.43 -9.64
C PHE A 291 3.56 13.09 -10.68
N VAL A 292 4.76 12.54 -10.89
CA VAL A 292 5.78 13.16 -11.75
C VAL A 292 6.29 12.14 -12.76
N GLU A 293 6.32 12.56 -14.01
CA GLU A 293 6.96 11.87 -15.12
C GLU A 293 8.38 12.40 -15.34
N GLU A 294 9.27 11.48 -15.66
CA GLU A 294 10.67 11.75 -15.96
C GLU A 294 10.91 11.50 -17.44
N SER A 295 11.26 12.55 -18.18
CA SER A 295 11.70 12.46 -19.57
C SER A 295 13.20 12.70 -19.65
N THR A 296 13.92 11.85 -20.38
CA THR A 296 15.37 11.99 -20.56
C THR A 296 15.65 12.50 -21.97
N LEU A 297 16.31 13.65 -22.08
CA LEU A 297 16.73 14.20 -23.37
C LEU A 297 17.88 13.37 -23.98
N PRO A 298 18.11 13.43 -25.30
CA PRO A 298 19.28 12.82 -25.96
C PRO A 298 20.63 13.31 -25.41
N SER A 299 20.65 14.47 -24.75
CA SER A 299 21.81 15.01 -24.02
C SER A 299 22.07 14.35 -22.66
N GLY A 300 21.24 13.40 -22.22
CA GLY A 300 21.32 12.75 -20.91
C GLY A 300 20.71 13.55 -19.75
N VAL A 301 20.16 14.74 -20.04
CA VAL A 301 19.53 15.61 -19.04
C VAL A 301 18.12 15.11 -18.72
N LYS A 302 17.83 14.95 -17.42
CA LYS A 302 16.53 14.52 -16.89
C LYS A 302 15.61 15.73 -16.68
N LEU A 303 14.43 15.67 -17.28
CA LEU A 303 13.35 16.65 -17.19
C LEU A 303 12.18 16.06 -16.42
N PHE A 304 11.55 16.87 -15.57
CA PHE A 304 10.42 16.48 -14.75
C PHE A 304 9.19 17.30 -15.09
N SER A 305 8.08 16.62 -15.30
CA SER A 305 6.76 17.21 -15.53
C SER A 305 5.71 16.52 -14.69
N VAL A 306 4.68 17.25 -14.24
CA VAL A 306 3.57 16.65 -13.49
C VAL A 306 2.67 15.84 -14.42
N THR A 307 2.39 14.60 -14.06
CA THR A 307 1.43 13.74 -14.76
C THR A 307 0.02 14.28 -14.56
N ASN A 308 -0.69 14.60 -15.65
CA ASN A 308 -2.08 15.08 -15.63
C ASN A 308 -2.33 16.19 -14.58
N LYS A 309 -1.86 17.41 -14.90
CA LYS A 309 -1.95 18.62 -14.05
C LYS A 309 -3.37 18.84 -13.48
N GLU A 310 -4.43 18.54 -14.24
CA GLU A 310 -5.81 18.71 -13.79
C GLU A 310 -6.23 17.71 -12.71
N LYS A 311 -5.80 16.46 -12.85
CA LYS A 311 -6.06 15.38 -11.88
C LYS A 311 -5.34 15.65 -10.56
N VAL A 312 -4.07 16.05 -10.62
CA VAL A 312 -3.27 16.34 -9.41
C VAL A 312 -3.78 17.59 -8.69
N LYS A 313 -4.23 18.62 -9.43
CA LYS A 313 -4.84 19.82 -8.86
C LYS A 313 -6.14 19.53 -8.12
N LYS A 314 -6.99 18.64 -8.66
CA LYS A 314 -8.23 18.19 -8.01
C LYS A 314 -7.98 17.31 -6.78
N MET A 315 -6.89 16.55 -6.75
CA MET A 315 -6.61 15.59 -5.68
C MET A 315 -5.98 16.19 -4.42
N TYR A 316 -5.18 17.25 -4.53
CA TYR A 316 -4.33 17.72 -3.43
C TYR A 316 -4.60 19.14 -2.95
N ASN A 317 -5.64 19.80 -3.47
CA ASN A 317 -6.02 21.19 -3.12
C ASN A 317 -4.82 22.15 -3.09
N VAL A 318 -3.88 21.94 -4.03
CA VAL A 318 -2.67 22.73 -4.14
C VAL A 318 -3.03 24.12 -4.63
N SER A 319 -2.91 25.11 -3.75
CA SER A 319 -3.09 26.51 -4.11
C SER A 319 -1.87 26.99 -4.89
N VAL A 320 -2.12 27.48 -6.09
CA VAL A 320 -1.16 28.25 -6.89
C VAL A 320 -0.96 29.57 -6.13
N LEU A 321 0.24 29.79 -5.61
CA LEU A 321 0.68 31.11 -5.14
C LEU A 321 1.10 31.97 -6.33
#